data_AF-A0A2G6F9X9-F1
#
_entry.id   AF-A0A2G6F9X9-F1
#
_cell.length_a   1.000
_cell.length_b   1.000
_cell.length_c   1.000
_cell.angle_alpha   90.00
_cell.angle_beta   90.00
_cell.angle_gamma   90.00
#
_symmetry.space_group_name_H-M   'P 1'
#
loop_
_entity.id
_entity.type
_entity.pdbx_description
1 polymer ?
#
loop_
_entity_poly.entity_id
_entity_poly.type
_entity_poly.pdbx_seq_one_letter_code
_entity_poly.pdbx_strand_id
1 'polypeptide(L)' 'KWRLHYYAHIDELKTAALSFVTKKSIIGTVGTSGNANGKSPHLHYSIVTTIPYIWRIDADRQGWKKMFYLNPIEYLED' A
#
# COMPACT_ATOMS: atom_id res chain seq x y z
N LYS A 1 10.98 -4.90 -10.19
CA LYS A 1 11.12 -3.43 -9.97
C LYS A 1 10.92 -3.15 -8.49
N TRP A 2 11.74 -2.30 -7.87
CA TRP A 2 11.54 -1.90 -6.46
C TRP A 2 10.24 -1.10 -6.32
N ARG A 3 9.43 -1.48 -5.33
CA ARG A 3 8.15 -0.87 -5.00
C ARG A 3 8.02 -0.84 -3.48
N LEU A 4 7.40 0.22 -2.97
CA LEU A 4 7.01 0.29 -1.57
C LEU A 4 5.57 -0.18 -1.45
N HIS A 5 5.36 -1.20 -0.63
CA HIS A 5 4.04 -1.76 -0.37
C HIS A 5 3.55 -1.22 0.97
N TYR A 6 2.49 -0.42 0.92
CA TYR A 6 1.89 0.22 2.08
C TYR A 6 0.64 -0.53 2.52
N TYR A 7 0.60 -0.92 3.79
CA TYR A 7 -0.51 -1.61 4.43
C TYR A 7 -0.95 -0.79 5.64
N ALA A 8 -2.24 -0.48 5.74
CA ALA A 8 -2.81 0.29 6.84
C ALA A 8 -4.06 -0.39 7.42
N HIS A 9 -4.49 0.15 8.57
CA HIS A 9 -5.55 -0.41 9.43
C HIS A 9 -5.18 -1.77 10.02
N ILE A 10 -3.90 -2.02 10.27
CA ILE A 10 -3.40 -3.26 10.87
C ILE A 10 -3.80 -3.33 12.35
N ASP A 11 -4.22 -4.51 12.80
CA ASP A 11 -4.54 -4.79 14.20
C ASP A 11 -3.29 -5.25 14.96
N GLU A 12 -2.63 -6.29 14.46
CA GLU A 12 -1.39 -6.84 15.01
C GLU A 12 -0.27 -6.77 13.96
N LEU A 13 0.91 -6.27 14.36
CA LEU A 13 2.13 -6.38 13.57
C LEU A 13 2.91 -7.63 13.99
N LYS A 14 3.24 -8.50 13.03
CA LYS A 14 4.00 -9.75 13.25
C LYS A 14 5.46 -9.66 12.81
N THR A 15 5.91 -8.46 12.48
CA THR A 15 7.27 -8.16 12.02
C THR A 15 7.78 -6.88 12.67
N ALA A 16 9.11 -6.74 12.75
CA ALA A 16 9.76 -5.51 13.21
C ALA A 16 10.29 -4.67 12.05
N ALA A 17 10.66 -3.42 12.33
CA ALA A 17 11.35 -2.56 11.35
C ALA A 17 12.59 -3.27 10.78
N LEU A 18 12.83 -3.10 9.48
CA LEU A 18 13.96 -3.71 8.74
C LEU A 18 13.96 -5.25 8.69
N SER A 19 12.86 -5.92 9.07
CA SER A 19 12.74 -7.36 8.88
C SER A 19 12.72 -7.72 7.40
N PHE A 20 13.49 -8.74 7.01
CA PHE A 20 13.39 -9.34 5.68
C PHE A 20 12.13 -10.22 5.59
N VAL A 21 11.30 -9.96 4.58
CA VAL A 21 10.04 -10.69 4.36
C VAL A 21 9.90 -11.09 2.90
N THR A 22 9.05 -12.08 2.64
CA THR A 22 8.71 -12.57 1.30
C THR A 22 7.22 -12.38 1.03
N LYS A 23 6.78 -12.66 -0.21
CA LYS A 23 5.36 -12.65 -0.58
C LYS A 23 4.49 -13.63 0.24
N LYS A 24 5.11 -14.63 0.90
CA LYS A 24 4.41 -15.64 1.73
C LYS A 24 4.49 -15.34 3.23
N SER A 25 5.21 -14.29 3.63
CA SER A 25 5.38 -13.94 5.03
C SER A 25 4.10 -13.32 5.60
N ILE A 26 3.67 -13.77 6.78
CA ILE A 26 2.61 -13.11 7.53
C ILE A 26 3.22 -11.91 8.26
N ILE A 27 2.88 -10.70 7.82
CA ILE A 27 3.42 -9.45 8.38
C ILE A 27 2.51 -8.80 9.44
N GLY A 28 1.25 -9.24 9.52
CA GLY A 28 0.27 -8.72 10.46
C GLY A 28 -1.15 -9.24 10.20
N THR A 29 -2.13 -8.66 10.89
CA THR A 29 -3.56 -8.97 10.76
C THR A 29 -4.37 -7.72 10.40
N VAL A 30 -5.50 -7.91 9.71
CA VAL A 30 -6.40 -6.82 9.33
C VAL A 30 -7.21 -6.36 10.53
N GLY A 31 -7.37 -5.04 10.69
CA GLY A 31 -8.14 -4.42 11.75
C GLY A 31 -8.80 -3.12 11.33
N THR A 32 -8.88 -2.20 12.29
CA THR A 32 -9.59 -0.92 12.17
C THR A 32 -8.79 0.24 12.77
N SER A 33 -7.46 0.13 12.86
CA SER A 33 -6.63 1.16 13.48
C SER A 33 -6.60 2.49 12.69
N GLY A 34 -6.33 3.59 13.38
CA GLY A 34 -6.28 4.93 12.80
C GLY A 34 -7.66 5.46 12.37
N ASN A 35 -7.75 6.04 11.18
CA ASN A 35 -8.99 6.63 10.66
C ASN A 35 -10.03 5.58 10.18
N ALA A 36 -9.76 4.29 10.36
CA ALA A 36 -10.70 3.20 10.17
C ALA A 36 -11.46 2.82 11.46
N ASN A 37 -11.18 3.47 12.59
CA ASN A 37 -11.81 3.13 13.86
C ASN A 37 -13.34 3.21 13.78
N GLY A 38 -14.02 2.18 14.30
CA GLY A 38 -15.48 2.04 14.24
C GLY A 38 -16.08 1.62 12.88
N LYS A 39 -15.25 1.40 11.85
CA LYS A 39 -15.69 0.84 10.55
C LYS A 39 -15.50 -0.68 10.52
N SER A 40 -16.09 -1.38 9.55
CA SER A 40 -15.81 -2.82 9.36
C SER A 40 -14.32 -3.06 9.08
N PRO A 41 -13.70 -4.12 9.61
CA PRO A 41 -12.29 -4.42 9.35
C PRO A 41 -11.98 -4.53 7.86
N HIS A 42 -10.99 -3.78 7.39
CA HIS A 42 -10.58 -3.77 6.00
C HIS A 42 -9.11 -3.39 5.85
N LEU A 43 -8.48 -3.86 4.78
CA LEU A 43 -7.11 -3.50 4.45
C LEU A 43 -7.10 -2.27 3.56
N HIS A 44 -6.35 -1.24 3.94
CA HIS A 44 -5.95 -0.19 3.00
C HIS A 44 -4.57 -0.54 2.44
N TYR A 45 -4.52 -0.82 1.14
CA TYR A 45 -3.31 -1.23 0.44
C TYR A 45 -2.96 -0.23 -0.67
N SER A 46 -1.68 0.11 -0.78
CA SER A 46 -1.17 0.97 -1.85
C SER A 46 0.22 0.52 -2.28
N ILE A 47 0.51 0.70 -3.57
CA ILE A 47 1.83 0.49 -4.13
C ILE A 47 2.40 1.85 -4.54
N VAL A 48 3.57 2.18 -4.02
CA VAL A 48 4.21 3.49 -4.21
C VAL A 48 5.60 3.31 -4.83
N THR A 49 5.99 4.22 -5.72
CA THR A 49 7.34 4.28 -6.27
C THR A 49 8.21 5.28 -5.52
N THR A 50 9.49 4.96 -5.36
CA THR A 50 10.49 5.88 -4.82
C THR A 50 10.86 6.96 -5.83
N ILE A 51 10.93 6.60 -7.11
CA ILE A 51 11.18 7.52 -8.22
C ILE A 51 9.84 7.83 -8.91
N PRO A 52 9.48 9.12 -9.08
CA PRO A 52 8.22 9.51 -9.70
C PRO A 52 8.18 9.17 -11.19
N TYR A 53 7.04 8.67 -11.65
CA TYR A 53 6.72 8.48 -13.06
C TYR A 53 5.98 9.72 -13.56
N ILE A 54 6.73 10.78 -13.88
CA ILE A 54 6.16 12.09 -14.24
C ILE A 54 5.18 11.99 -15.42
N TRP A 55 5.38 11.05 -16.33
CA TRP A 55 4.49 10.78 -17.46
C TRP A 55 3.12 10.20 -17.08
N ARG A 56 2.88 9.83 -15.81
CA ARG A 56 1.58 9.35 -15.31
C ARG A 56 0.68 10.46 -14.76
N ILE A 57 1.15 11.71 -14.73
CA ILE A 57 0.34 12.84 -14.30
C ILE A 57 -0.77 13.09 -15.32
N ASP A 58 -1.98 13.33 -14.84
CA ASP A 58 -3.12 13.73 -15.68
C ASP A 58 -3.99 14.80 -15.00
N ALA A 59 -5.07 15.18 -15.69
CA ALA A 59 -5.97 16.27 -15.31
C ALA A 59 -7.02 15.87 -14.25
N ASP A 60 -7.02 14.64 -13.74
CA ASP A 60 -7.97 14.23 -12.70
C ASP A 60 -7.71 14.95 -11.38
N ARG A 61 -8.72 14.93 -10.50
CA ARG A 61 -8.57 15.41 -9.13
C ARG A 61 -7.45 14.62 -8.42
N GLN A 62 -6.38 15.32 -8.05
CA GLN A 62 -5.15 14.73 -7.51
C GLN A 62 -4.37 13.85 -8.51
N GLY A 63 -4.51 14.09 -9.82
CA GLY A 63 -3.81 13.37 -10.89
C GLY A 63 -2.28 13.39 -10.74
N TRP A 64 -1.70 14.44 -10.13
CA TRP A 64 -0.27 14.49 -9.81
C TRP A 64 0.19 13.32 -8.92
N LYS A 65 -0.66 12.78 -8.04
CA LYS A 65 -0.30 11.64 -7.19
C LYS A 65 -0.05 10.36 -7.99
N LYS A 66 -0.61 10.24 -9.19
CA LYS A 66 -0.41 9.08 -10.08
C LYS A 66 1.05 8.90 -10.51
N MET A 67 1.90 9.93 -10.33
CA MET A 67 3.35 9.79 -10.50
C MET A 67 4.00 8.89 -9.44
N PHE A 68 3.40 8.77 -8.26
CA PHE A 68 3.92 7.96 -7.15
C PHE A 68 3.09 6.70 -6.90
N TYR A 69 1.77 6.81 -6.97
CA TYR A 69 0.85 5.72 -6.66
C TYR A 69 0.55 4.90 -7.92
N LEU A 70 0.77 3.59 -7.84
CA LEU A 70 0.52 2.66 -8.92
C LEU A 70 -0.79 1.91 -8.69
N ASN A 71 -1.46 1.53 -9.78
CA ASN A 71 -2.63 0.68 -9.72
C ASN A 71 -2.24 -0.70 -9.13
N PRO A 72 -2.76 -1.10 -7.96
CA PRO A 72 -2.41 -2.37 -7.36
C PRO A 72 -2.99 -3.57 -8.11
N ILE A 73 -4.07 -3.39 -8.88
CA ILE A 73 -4.74 -4.46 -9.61
C ILE A 73 -3.77 -5.04 -10.67
N GLU A 74 -3.13 -4.17 -11.46
CA GLU A 74 -2.09 -4.56 -12.43
C GLU A 74 -0.96 -5.39 -11.81
N TYR A 75 -0.67 -5.23 -10.52
CA TYR A 75 0.38 -5.99 -9.84
C TYR A 75 -0.10 -7.33 -9.26
N LEU A 76 -1.40 -7.44 -8.95
CA LEU A 76 -1.98 -8.60 -8.30
C LEU A 76 -2.54 -9.63 -9.30
N GLU A 77 -2.85 -9.17 -10.52
CA GLU A 77 -3.32 -10.03 -11.62
C GLU A 77 -2.16 -10.64 -12.43
N ASP A 78 -0.93 -10.13 -12.26
CA ASP A 78 0.32 -10.70 -12.80
C ASP A 78 0.81 -11.92 -12.00
#